data_AF-A0A077NJU3-F1
#
_entry.id   AF-A0A077NJU3-F1
#
_cell.length_a   1.000
_cell.length_b   1.000
_cell.length_c   1.000
_cell.angle_alpha   90.00
_cell.angle_beta   90.00
_cell.angle_gamma   90.00
#
_symmetry.space_group_name_H-M   'P 1'
#
loop_
_entity.id
_entity.type
_entity.pdbx_description
1 polymer ?
#
loop_
_entity_poly.entity_id
_entity_poly.type
_entity_poly.pdbx_seq_one_letter_code
_entity_poly.pdbx_strand_id
1 'polypeptide(L)'
;MRVFTVNYISKLNDQWREIDYIIDLADEHIYNHIDTYNNLCRSAMVLCVSHMENFYKELVKNFISDIEKMDFKLLPNAMKRQFCRNFIGYEENEENNKKVERLIKELEQHGNFKLSYDAFLPSKNKNPKPRIIESICDNLGTKKYSNN
;
A
#
# COMPACT_ATOMS: atom_id res chain seq x y z
N MET A 1 10.28 15.99 -14.00
CA MET A 1 9.27 15.31 -13.14
C MET A 1 8.35 14.52 -14.07
N ARG A 2 8.21 13.19 -13.89
CA ARG A 2 7.42 12.36 -14.82
C ARG A 2 5.95 12.79 -14.77
N VAL A 3 5.32 13.01 -15.93
CA VAL A 3 3.92 13.48 -16.10
C VAL A 3 2.93 12.66 -15.25
N PHE A 4 3.22 11.39 -15.06
CA PHE A 4 2.46 10.47 -14.23
C PHE A 4 2.31 10.94 -12.76
N THR A 5 3.41 11.41 -12.14
CA THR A 5 3.39 11.86 -10.73
C THR A 5 2.56 13.13 -10.55
N VAL A 6 2.63 14.06 -11.51
CA VAL A 6 1.86 15.32 -11.48
C VAL A 6 0.36 15.03 -11.62
N ASN A 7 -0.02 14.18 -12.58
CA ASN A 7 -1.42 13.79 -12.77
C ASN A 7 -1.98 13.06 -11.55
N TYR A 8 -1.17 12.21 -10.92
CA TYR A 8 -1.55 11.50 -9.70
C TYR A 8 -1.77 12.45 -8.52
N ILE A 9 -0.86 13.41 -8.31
CA ILE A 9 -1.02 14.43 -7.25
C ILE A 9 -2.25 15.29 -7.50
N SER A 10 -2.53 15.69 -8.75
CA SER A 10 -3.75 16.43 -9.09
C SER A 10 -5.00 15.64 -8.73
N LYS A 11 -5.06 14.36 -9.13
CA LYS A 11 -6.18 13.46 -8.81
C LYS A 11 -6.40 13.32 -7.30
N LEU A 12 -5.32 13.21 -6.52
CA LEU A 12 -5.42 13.18 -5.06
C LEU A 12 -5.99 14.49 -4.51
N ASN A 13 -5.52 15.63 -5.00
CA ASN A 13 -6.06 16.93 -4.58
C ASN A 13 -7.56 17.04 -4.89
N ASP A 14 -8.00 16.58 -6.06
CA ASP A 14 -9.42 16.60 -6.44
C ASP A 14 -10.26 15.70 -5.52
N GLN A 15 -9.75 14.51 -5.17
CA GLN A 15 -10.37 13.59 -4.20
C GLN A 15 -10.49 14.19 -2.79
N TRP A 16 -9.47 14.92 -2.32
CA TRP A 16 -9.53 15.58 -1.02
C TRP A 16 -10.49 16.78 -1.01
N ARG A 17 -10.55 17.55 -2.11
CA ARG A 17 -11.53 18.64 -2.25
C ARG A 17 -12.98 18.14 -2.22
N GLU A 18 -13.24 16.95 -2.76
CA GLU A 18 -14.56 16.32 -2.67
C GLU A 18 -14.95 16.05 -1.21
N ILE A 19 -14.01 15.53 -0.41
CA ILE A 19 -14.22 15.31 1.02
C ILE A 19 -14.45 16.63 1.76
N ASP A 20 -13.62 17.64 1.50
CA ASP A 20 -13.75 18.97 2.12
C ASP A 20 -15.13 19.57 1.84
N TYR A 21 -15.60 19.49 0.59
CA TYR A 21 -16.93 19.97 0.23
C TYR A 21 -18.07 19.26 0.99
N ILE A 22 -17.96 17.94 1.19
CA ILE A 22 -18.98 17.18 1.94
C ILE A 22 -18.96 17.55 3.42
N ILE A 23 -17.78 17.82 3.98
CA ILE A 23 -17.63 18.29 5.37
C ILE A 23 -18.25 19.67 5.52
N ASP A 24 -17.92 20.61 4.65
CA ASP A 24 -18.48 21.97 4.66
C ASP A 24 -20.03 21.92 4.56
N LEU A 25 -20.56 21.09 3.66
CA LEU A 25 -22.01 20.90 3.51
C LEU A 25 -22.65 20.25 4.75
N ALA A 26 -21.94 19.34 5.42
CA ALA A 26 -22.43 18.73 6.65
C ALA A 26 -22.56 19.80 7.76
N ASP A 27 -21.57 20.68 7.89
CA ASP A 27 -21.54 21.72 8.91
C ASP A 27 -22.72 22.69 8.79
N GLU A 28 -23.20 22.96 7.56
CA GLU A 28 -24.43 23.74 7.33
C GLU A 28 -25.70 23.10 7.95
N HIS A 29 -25.69 21.78 8.15
CA HIS A 29 -26.84 20.99 8.58
C HIS A 29 -26.80 20.56 10.06
N ILE A 30 -25.71 20.86 10.79
CA ILE A 30 -25.44 20.34 12.14
C ILE A 30 -26.55 20.66 13.17
N TYR A 31 -27.14 21.86 13.10
CA TYR A 31 -28.14 22.32 14.07
C TYR A 31 -29.59 22.06 13.64
N ASN A 32 -29.85 21.98 12.33
CA ASN A 32 -31.21 22.01 11.78
C ASN A 32 -31.65 20.67 11.16
N HIS A 33 -30.70 19.82 10.74
CA HIS A 33 -30.99 18.58 10.02
C HIS A 33 -29.99 17.49 10.42
N ILE A 34 -30.08 17.01 11.66
CA ILE A 34 -29.12 16.07 12.25
C ILE A 34 -28.97 14.76 11.46
N ASP A 35 -30.04 14.27 10.84
CA ASP A 35 -29.98 13.06 10.01
C ASP A 35 -29.18 13.30 8.73
N THR A 36 -29.34 14.48 8.11
CA THR A 36 -28.56 14.89 6.94
C THR A 36 -27.08 15.04 7.30
N TYR A 37 -26.78 15.72 8.41
CA TYR A 37 -25.41 15.82 8.95
C TYR A 37 -24.78 14.43 9.13
N ASN A 38 -25.46 13.52 9.83
CA ASN A 38 -24.96 12.17 10.09
C ASN A 38 -24.72 11.37 8.80
N ASN A 39 -25.59 11.51 7.80
CA ASN A 39 -25.44 10.82 6.51
C ASN A 39 -24.29 11.37 5.67
N LEU A 40 -24.07 12.69 5.70
CA LEU A 40 -22.95 13.34 5.04
C LEU A 40 -21.61 12.94 5.70
N CYS A 41 -21.52 12.95 7.03
CA CYS A 41 -20.32 12.51 7.74
C CYS A 41 -19.98 11.04 7.45
N ARG A 42 -20.98 10.16 7.39
CA ARG A 42 -20.77 8.75 7.01
C ARG A 42 -20.27 8.63 5.56
N SER A 43 -20.84 9.40 4.65
CA SER A 43 -20.42 9.44 3.25
C SER A 43 -18.96 9.91 3.12
N ALA A 44 -18.60 11.01 3.79
CA ALA A 44 -17.22 11.50 3.84
C ALA A 44 -16.25 10.44 4.37
N MET A 45 -16.62 9.74 5.45
CA MET A 45 -15.78 8.67 6.01
C MET A 45 -15.56 7.51 5.03
N VAL A 46 -16.60 7.09 4.31
CA VAL A 46 -16.50 6.05 3.28
C VAL A 46 -15.59 6.49 2.13
N LEU A 47 -15.72 7.75 1.67
CA LEU A 47 -14.87 8.31 0.62
C LEU A 47 -13.40 8.42 1.06
N CYS A 48 -13.14 8.93 2.27
CA CYS A 48 -11.80 8.97 2.87
C CYS A 48 -11.13 7.58 2.83
N VAL A 49 -11.84 6.55 3.28
CA VAL A 49 -11.34 5.17 3.29
C VAL A 49 -11.06 4.68 1.87
N SER A 50 -11.96 4.91 0.92
CA SER A 50 -11.79 4.50 -0.48
C SER A 50 -10.61 5.20 -1.16
N HIS A 51 -10.46 6.51 -0.94
CA HIS A 51 -9.35 7.29 -1.50
C HIS A 51 -8.01 6.86 -0.92
N MET A 52 -7.92 6.67 0.39
CA MET A 52 -6.72 6.14 1.04
C MET A 52 -6.37 4.73 0.54
N GLU A 53 -7.38 3.89 0.30
CA GLU A 53 -7.17 2.56 -0.27
C GLU A 53 -6.56 2.59 -1.66
N ASN A 54 -7.11 3.42 -2.53
CA ASN A 54 -6.58 3.61 -3.88
C ASN A 54 -5.20 4.26 -3.85
N PHE A 55 -4.96 5.21 -2.94
CA PHE A 55 -3.68 5.89 -2.79
C PHE A 55 -2.53 4.89 -2.59
N TYR A 56 -2.59 4.04 -1.56
CA TYR A 56 -1.48 3.13 -1.29
C TYR A 56 -1.32 2.06 -2.38
N LYS A 57 -2.41 1.62 -3.01
CA LYS A 57 -2.36 0.67 -4.14
C LYS A 57 -1.64 1.26 -5.33
N GLU A 58 -2.00 2.49 -5.72
CA GLU A 58 -1.33 3.19 -6.81
C GLU A 58 0.14 3.48 -6.45
N LEU A 59 0.43 3.91 -5.22
CA LEU A 59 1.81 4.13 -4.75
C LEU A 59 2.68 2.88 -4.89
N VAL A 60 2.24 1.74 -4.36
CA VAL A 60 2.97 0.47 -4.44
C VAL A 60 3.14 0.03 -5.90
N LYS A 61 2.07 0.11 -6.70
CA LYS A 61 2.14 -0.24 -8.13
C LYS A 61 3.21 0.57 -8.86
N ASN A 62 3.22 1.89 -8.68
CA ASN A 62 4.18 2.77 -9.35
C ASN A 62 5.60 2.53 -8.86
N PHE A 63 5.79 2.37 -7.55
CA PHE A 63 7.09 2.06 -6.96
C PHE A 63 7.66 0.75 -7.51
N ILE A 64 6.86 -0.32 -7.53
CA ILE A 64 7.28 -1.61 -8.06
C ILE A 64 7.55 -1.53 -9.56
N SER A 65 6.74 -0.82 -10.35
CA SER A 65 7.00 -0.61 -11.78
C SER A 65 8.32 0.13 -12.05
N ASP A 66 8.75 1.02 -11.16
CA ASP A 66 10.05 1.71 -11.30
C ASP A 66 11.25 0.79 -11.03
N ILE A 67 11.08 -0.20 -10.14
CA ILE A 67 12.16 -1.12 -9.75
C ILE A 67 12.07 -2.51 -10.41
N GLU A 68 11.00 -2.83 -11.14
CA GLU A 68 10.78 -4.15 -11.77
C GLU A 68 11.94 -4.55 -12.69
N LYS A 69 12.64 -3.57 -13.28
CA LYS A 69 13.79 -3.77 -14.16
C LYS A 69 15.11 -4.01 -13.41
N MET A 70 15.12 -3.90 -12.08
CA MET A 70 16.31 -4.15 -11.27
C MET A 70 16.51 -5.65 -11.04
N ASP A 71 17.75 -6.10 -11.05
CA ASP A 71 18.09 -7.47 -10.68
C ASP A 71 17.64 -7.80 -9.25
N PHE A 72 17.09 -9.01 -9.02
CA PHE A 72 16.60 -9.43 -7.68
C PHE A 72 17.62 -9.19 -6.60
N LYS A 73 18.87 -9.54 -6.90
CA LYS A 73 20.01 -9.49 -5.99
C LYS A 73 20.23 -8.10 -5.40
N LEU A 74 19.84 -7.05 -6.13
CA LEU A 74 19.97 -5.65 -5.72
C LEU A 74 18.82 -5.17 -4.83
N LEU A 75 17.73 -5.93 -4.72
CA LEU A 75 16.60 -5.56 -3.87
C LEU A 75 16.96 -5.69 -2.38
N PRO A 76 16.37 -4.86 -1.50
CA PRO A 76 16.46 -5.05 -0.07
C PRO A 76 15.97 -6.45 0.35
N ASN A 77 16.64 -7.05 1.33
CA ASN A 77 16.28 -8.37 1.86
C ASN A 77 14.82 -8.45 2.36
N ALA A 78 14.30 -7.38 2.95
CA ALA A 78 12.90 -7.29 3.33
C ALA A 78 11.95 -7.49 2.13
N MET A 79 12.24 -6.83 1.00
CA MET A 79 11.46 -6.96 -0.24
C MET A 79 11.58 -8.36 -0.83
N LYS A 80 12.79 -8.93 -0.87
CA LYS A 80 13.02 -10.31 -1.35
C LYS A 80 12.20 -11.32 -0.55
N ARG A 81 12.24 -11.22 0.78
CA ARG A 81 11.47 -12.08 1.70
C ARG A 81 9.97 -11.88 1.50
N GLN A 82 9.50 -10.64 1.41
CA GLN A 82 8.08 -10.35 1.21
C GLN A 82 7.56 -10.94 -0.10
N PHE A 83 8.31 -10.76 -1.20
CA PHE A 83 7.96 -11.35 -2.49
C PHE A 83 7.89 -12.88 -2.43
N CYS A 84 8.89 -13.53 -1.83
CA CYS A 84 8.94 -14.99 -1.71
C CYS A 84 7.82 -15.55 -0.80
N ARG A 85 7.45 -14.84 0.27
CA ARG A 85 6.35 -15.20 1.16
C ARG A 85 5.02 -15.34 0.41
N ASN A 86 4.82 -14.60 -0.68
CA ASN A 86 3.61 -14.71 -1.48
C ASN A 86 3.42 -16.08 -2.14
N PHE A 87 4.50 -16.85 -2.35
CA PHE A 87 4.45 -18.20 -2.94
C PHE A 87 4.38 -19.31 -1.90
N ILE A 88 4.89 -19.06 -0.68
CA ILE A 88 5.07 -20.08 0.36
C ILE A 88 4.00 -19.97 1.44
N GLY A 89 3.64 -18.74 1.82
CA GLY A 89 2.78 -18.43 2.94
C GLY A 89 3.39 -17.40 3.90
N TYR A 90 2.52 -16.78 4.69
CA TYR A 90 2.89 -15.72 5.65
C TYR A 90 3.09 -16.22 7.08
N GLU A 91 2.96 -17.53 7.33
CA GLU A 91 3.15 -18.11 8.66
C GLU A 91 4.63 -18.12 9.06
N GLU A 92 4.92 -17.59 10.24
CA GLU A 92 6.28 -17.52 10.78
C GLU A 92 6.65 -18.83 11.49
N ASN A 93 6.91 -19.87 10.69
CA ASN A 93 7.46 -21.13 11.18
C ASN A 93 8.84 -21.42 10.52
N GLU A 94 9.62 -22.29 11.15
CA GLU A 94 10.99 -22.58 10.72
C GLU A 94 11.04 -23.16 9.29
N GLU A 95 10.05 -23.99 8.94
CA GLU A 95 9.95 -24.61 7.62
C GLU A 95 9.73 -23.58 6.50
N ASN A 96 8.77 -22.67 6.68
CA ASN A 96 8.47 -21.60 5.74
C ASN A 96 9.65 -20.64 5.61
N ASN A 97 10.30 -20.29 6.72
CA ASN A 97 11.51 -19.48 6.69
C ASN A 97 12.63 -20.15 5.86
N LYS A 98 12.85 -21.45 6.04
CA LYS A 98 13.81 -22.22 5.22
C LYS A 98 13.44 -22.24 3.75
N LYS A 99 12.15 -22.42 3.42
CA LYS A 99 11.65 -22.37 2.03
C LYS A 99 11.86 -20.99 1.40
N VAL A 100 11.59 -19.91 2.16
CA VAL A 100 11.77 -18.53 1.71
C VAL A 100 13.24 -18.26 1.40
N GLU A 101 14.15 -18.63 2.30
CA GLU A 101 15.60 -18.45 2.09
C GLU A 101 16.12 -19.24 0.88
N ARG A 102 15.60 -20.46 0.64
CA ARG A 102 15.94 -21.22 -0.57
C ARG A 102 15.45 -20.52 -1.83
N LEU A 103 14.19 -20.07 -1.84
CA LEU A 103 13.61 -19.39 -3.00
C LEU A 103 14.36 -18.07 -3.32
N ILE A 104 14.80 -17.34 -2.29
CA ILE A 104 15.62 -16.14 -2.48
C ILE A 104 16.91 -16.49 -3.22
N LYS A 105 17.65 -17.51 -2.75
CA LYS A 105 18.92 -17.92 -3.37
C LYS A 105 18.74 -18.35 -4.82
N GLU A 106 17.69 -19.09 -5.13
CA GLU A 106 17.35 -19.49 -6.49
C GLU A 106 17.07 -18.27 -7.39
N LEU A 107 16.26 -17.33 -6.92
CA LEU A 107 15.91 -16.12 -7.67
C LEU A 107 17.11 -15.17 -7.87
N GLU A 108 18.04 -15.13 -6.91
CA GLU A 108 19.29 -14.38 -7.04
C GLU A 108 20.22 -14.94 -8.13
N GLN A 109 20.17 -16.25 -8.38
CA GLN A 109 21.01 -16.94 -9.37
C GLN A 109 20.43 -16.91 -10.78
N HIS A 110 19.11 -16.98 -10.93
CA HIS A 110 18.44 -17.21 -12.22
C HIS A 110 17.86 -15.94 -12.87
N GLY A 111 18.40 -14.76 -12.54
CA GLY A 111 17.90 -13.42 -12.90
C GLY A 111 17.12 -13.29 -14.22
N ASN A 112 15.79 -13.42 -14.14
CA ASN A 112 14.81 -12.98 -15.14
C ASN A 112 13.37 -13.15 -14.60
N PHE A 113 13.03 -12.47 -13.51
CA PHE A 113 11.72 -12.57 -12.87
C PHE A 113 11.09 -11.17 -12.81
N LYS A 114 9.76 -11.13 -12.88
CA LYS A 114 8.99 -9.89 -12.76
C LYS A 114 8.43 -9.78 -11.34
N LEU A 115 8.70 -8.66 -10.69
CA LEU A 115 8.07 -8.35 -9.41
C LEU A 115 6.57 -8.10 -9.64
N SER A 116 5.73 -8.85 -8.95
CA SER A 116 4.30 -8.52 -8.86
C SER A 116 4.10 -7.54 -7.72
N TYR A 117 3.46 -6.40 -8.00
CA TYR A 117 3.15 -5.41 -6.97
C TYR A 117 2.16 -5.95 -5.94
N ASP A 118 1.31 -6.92 -6.31
CA ASP A 118 0.35 -7.55 -5.41
C ASP A 118 1.02 -8.24 -4.22
N ALA A 119 2.26 -8.72 -4.40
CA ALA A 119 3.03 -9.34 -3.32
C ALA A 119 3.38 -8.35 -2.19
N PHE A 120 3.32 -7.05 -2.45
CA PHE A 120 3.62 -5.98 -1.49
C PHE A 120 2.35 -5.35 -0.90
N LEU A 121 1.18 -5.70 -1.45
CA LEU A 121 -0.10 -5.24 -0.94
C LEU A 121 -0.60 -6.13 0.22
N PRO A 122 -1.44 -5.58 1.12
CA PRO A 122 -2.05 -6.37 2.18
C PRO A 122 -2.93 -7.50 1.61
N SER A 123 -2.82 -8.71 2.18
CA SER A 123 -3.54 -9.91 1.71
C SER A 123 -5.07 -9.89 1.90
N LYS A 124 -5.63 -8.86 2.53
CA LYS A 124 -7.07 -8.69 2.74
C LYS A 124 -7.46 -7.22 2.55
N ASN A 125 -8.64 -6.97 1.98
CA ASN A 125 -9.35 -5.69 2.04
C ASN A 125 -9.61 -5.33 3.51
N LYS A 126 -8.61 -4.75 4.15
CA LYS A 126 -8.70 -4.20 5.49
C LYS A 126 -8.81 -2.69 5.30
N ASN A 127 -9.75 -2.07 6.01
CA ASN A 127 -9.81 -0.61 6.07
C ASN A 127 -8.41 -0.04 6.33
N PRO A 128 -8.00 1.04 5.65
CA PRO A 128 -6.69 1.67 5.74
C PRO A 128 -6.43 2.23 7.13
N LYS A 129 -6.15 1.34 8.08
CA LYS A 129 -5.65 1.71 9.42
C LYS A 129 -4.19 2.17 9.25
N PRO A 130 -3.69 3.06 10.12
CA PRO A 130 -2.28 3.50 10.08
C PRO A 130 -1.28 2.34 9.98
N ARG A 131 -1.53 1.24 10.71
CA ARG A 131 -0.74 0.00 10.68
C ARG A 131 -0.60 -0.65 9.28
N ILE A 132 -1.55 -0.42 8.38
CA ILE A 132 -1.48 -0.94 7.01
C ILE A 132 -0.42 -0.18 6.22
N ILE A 133 -0.38 1.14 6.35
CA ILE A 133 0.62 1.98 5.69
C ILE A 133 2.01 1.64 6.22
N GLU A 134 2.15 1.50 7.54
CA GLU A 134 3.40 1.03 8.18
C GLU A 134 3.83 -0.33 7.63
N SER A 135 2.90 -1.30 7.53
CA SER A 135 3.19 -2.61 6.97
C SER A 135 3.63 -2.56 5.51
N ILE A 136 3.03 -1.69 4.70
CA ILE A 136 3.44 -1.49 3.30
C ILE A 136 4.85 -0.93 3.25
N CYS A 137 5.16 0.09 4.05
CA CYS A 137 6.51 0.66 4.12
C CYS A 137 7.55 -0.40 4.54
N ASP A 138 7.24 -1.19 5.58
CA ASP A 138 8.06 -2.32 6.00
C ASP A 138 8.32 -3.33 4.86
N ASN A 139 7.27 -3.67 4.12
CA ASN A 139 7.32 -4.57 2.96
C ASN A 139 8.16 -4.01 1.80
N LEU A 140 8.19 -2.69 1.64
CA LEU A 140 9.02 -1.97 0.65
C LEU A 140 10.45 -1.74 1.15
N GLY A 141 10.80 -2.21 2.35
CA GLY A 141 12.16 -2.19 2.86
C GLY A 141 12.55 -0.95 3.65
N THR A 142 11.59 -0.13 4.11
CA THR A 142 11.90 1.02 4.99
C THR A 142 12.17 0.60 6.43
N LYS A 143 11.93 -0.66 6.78
CA LYS A 143 12.24 -1.15 8.13
C LYS A 143 13.76 -1.01 8.33
N LYS A 144 14.15 -0.05 9.18
CA LYS A 144 15.48 -0.06 9.78
C LYS A 144 15.64 -1.47 10.37
N TYR A 145 16.68 -2.18 9.95
CA TYR A 145 17.22 -3.24 10.79
C TYR A 145 17.55 -2.56 12.12
N SER A 146 16.65 -2.67 13.09
CA SER A 146 17.00 -2.45 14.47
C SER A 146 18.01 -3.54 14.77
N ASN A 147 19.29 -3.17 14.75
CA ASN A 147 20.32 -3.94 15.45
C ASN A 147 19.82 -4.12 16.89
N ASN A 148 19.45 -5.36 17.21
CA ASN A 148 19.74 -6.05 18.46
C ASN A 148 19.57 -7.55 18.21
#